data_AF-A0AA38Z7T8-F1
#
_entry.id   AF-A0AA38Z7T8-F1
#
_cell.length_a   1.000
_cell.length_b   1.000
_cell.length_c   1.000
_cell.angle_alpha   90.00
_cell.angle_beta   90.00
_cell.angle_gamma   90.00
#
_symmetry.space_group_name_H-M   'P 1'
#
loop_
_entity.id
_entity.type
_entity.pdbx_description
1 polymer ?
#
loop_
_entity_poly.entity_id
_entity_poly.type
_entity_poly.pdbx_seq_one_letter_code
_entity_poly.pdbx_strand_id
1 'polypeptide(L)'
;MAMRIATFLVILLSVFEHSAAGELFNVRQHLSTVSRYGAVKEFADSAFVPSKVPDGCSPIHLNLVARHGTRSPTKKRMRELDNLATHLESLLRDVKEQNLSLKKVPAWLWGWKSPWKGKVTGGELTDVGEIELYHLGIRIRERFPDLFNEEYHPDVFTIKATQVPRASASAVAFGMGLFSGRGSLGPGHQRAFAVTSESRASDILLRFFDCCQNYKDFRKSQEPAVDELKEPIFDEITATLRKRYGLNFTRQDASSLWFLCKQEASLLDITDQACGLFSPSEVALLEWTDDLELFILKGYGKSLNYRMGVPLLKDVFESMAQAIKAKEENYAPGSYEKARLRFAHAETVVPFSCLLGLFLEQSGECFC
;
A
#
# COMPACT_ATOMS: atom_id res chain seq x y z
N MET A 1 21.11 22.27 14.53
CA MET A 1 20.41 21.23 13.73
C MET A 1 20.30 19.93 14.54
N ALA A 2 21.40 19.36 15.05
CA ALA A 2 21.40 18.21 15.96
C ALA A 2 20.48 18.36 17.20
N MET A 3 20.48 19.55 17.82
CA MET A 3 19.66 19.81 19.01
C MET A 3 18.15 19.87 18.72
N ARG A 4 17.72 20.13 17.48
CA ARG A 4 16.29 20.12 17.09
C ARG A 4 15.79 18.71 16.75
N ILE A 5 16.67 17.84 16.27
CA ILE A 5 16.39 16.42 15.99
C ILE A 5 16.24 15.64 17.30
N ALA A 6 17.12 15.90 18.28
CA ALA A 6 17.03 15.30 19.62
C ALA A 6 15.74 15.67 20.36
N THR A 7 15.27 16.91 20.27
CA THR A 7 13.99 17.31 20.90
C THR A 7 12.78 16.67 20.23
N PHE A 8 12.83 16.42 18.90
CA PHE A 8 11.75 15.73 18.18
C PHE A 8 11.68 14.23 18.53
N LEU A 9 12.83 13.57 18.70
CA LEU A 9 12.94 12.18 19.17
C LEU A 9 12.37 11.99 20.59
N VAL A 10 12.62 12.96 21.49
CA VAL A 10 12.08 12.92 22.86
C VAL A 10 10.56 13.11 22.90
N ILE A 11 9.99 13.93 22.00
CA ILE A 11 8.54 14.13 21.90
C ILE A 11 7.86 12.89 21.29
N LEU A 12 8.48 12.25 20.29
CA LEU A 12 7.98 10.96 19.77
C LEU A 12 7.97 9.87 20.85
N LEU A 13 9.02 9.78 21.67
CA LEU A 13 9.09 8.80 22.77
C LEU A 13 8.03 9.05 23.86
N SER A 14 7.67 10.30 24.16
CA SER A 14 6.69 10.62 25.21
C SER A 14 5.22 10.49 24.77
N VAL A 15 4.92 10.63 23.47
CA VAL A 15 3.56 10.42 22.95
C VAL A 15 3.16 8.93 22.96
N PHE A 16 4.12 8.00 22.94
CA PHE A 16 3.84 6.56 22.96
C PHE A 16 3.68 5.95 24.37
N GLU A 17 3.98 6.66 25.46
CA GLU A 17 3.60 6.17 26.81
C GLU A 17 2.09 6.30 27.08
N HIS A 18 1.33 6.98 26.20
CA HIS A 18 -0.11 7.24 26.36
C HIS A 18 -0.99 6.58 25.28
N SER A 19 -0.55 5.47 24.68
CA SER A 19 -1.44 4.62 23.87
C SER A 19 -2.01 3.47 24.70
N ALA A 20 -3.33 3.53 24.88
CA ALA A 20 -4.25 2.55 25.47
C ALA A 20 -3.64 1.25 26.03
N ALA A 21 -3.77 1.09 27.35
CA ALA A 21 -3.70 -0.21 28.00
C ALA A 21 -4.69 -1.20 27.34
N GLY A 22 -4.20 -2.21 26.62
CA GLY A 22 -5.01 -3.36 26.23
C GLY A 22 -4.57 -4.21 25.04
N GLU A 23 -3.94 -3.65 23.99
CA GLU A 23 -3.56 -4.44 22.81
C GLU A 23 -2.07 -4.76 22.76
N LEU A 24 -1.75 -6.05 22.62
CA LEU A 24 -0.40 -6.53 22.31
C LEU A 24 0.04 -5.95 20.96
N PHE A 25 1.24 -5.34 20.91
CA PHE A 25 1.82 -4.79 19.68
C PHE A 25 1.81 -5.81 18.54
N ASN A 26 1.17 -5.47 17.42
CA ASN A 26 1.10 -6.32 16.23
C ASN A 26 1.83 -5.67 15.06
N VAL A 27 3.03 -6.17 14.76
CA VAL A 27 3.87 -5.67 13.65
C VAL A 27 3.15 -5.63 12.29
N ARG A 28 2.14 -6.46 12.05
CA ARG A 28 1.38 -6.48 10.78
C ARG A 28 0.59 -5.19 10.52
N GLN A 29 0.37 -4.36 11.54
CA GLN A 29 -0.26 -3.05 11.44
C GLN A 29 0.75 -1.93 11.12
N HIS A 30 2.04 -2.21 11.29
CA HIS A 30 3.12 -1.23 11.28
C HIS A 30 4.09 -1.42 10.10
N LEU A 31 3.58 -1.76 8.92
CA LEU A 31 4.38 -2.06 7.73
C LEU A 31 4.23 -0.99 6.62
N SER A 32 3.71 0.21 6.96
CA SER A 32 3.40 1.28 6.00
C SER A 32 2.57 0.73 4.81
N THR A 33 2.95 1.04 3.58
CA THR A 33 2.25 0.59 2.35
C THR A 33 2.33 -0.93 2.08
N VAL A 34 2.94 -1.73 2.96
CA VAL A 34 2.97 -3.18 2.89
C VAL A 34 1.99 -3.84 3.86
N SER A 35 1.40 -3.08 4.78
CA SER A 35 0.33 -3.57 5.67
C SER A 35 -0.83 -4.11 4.84
N ARG A 36 -1.25 -5.35 5.13
CA ARG A 36 -2.42 -5.97 4.48
C ARG A 36 -3.67 -5.19 4.83
N TYR A 37 -4.61 -5.08 3.89
CA TYR A 37 -5.86 -4.35 4.13
C TYR A 37 -6.59 -4.92 5.35
N GLY A 38 -6.64 -6.25 5.47
CA GLY A 38 -7.31 -6.94 6.57
C GLY A 38 -6.72 -6.67 7.96
N ALA A 39 -5.43 -6.32 8.06
CA ALA A 39 -4.76 -6.07 9.33
C ALA A 39 -5.11 -4.70 9.95
N VAL A 40 -5.53 -3.75 9.10
CA VAL A 40 -5.83 -2.37 9.50
C VAL A 40 -7.29 -1.96 9.28
N LYS A 41 -8.09 -2.78 8.59
CA LYS A 41 -9.52 -2.46 8.31
C LYS A 41 -10.36 -2.21 9.58
N GLU A 42 -9.96 -2.79 10.71
CA GLU A 42 -10.66 -2.72 12.00
C GLU A 42 -10.11 -1.57 12.88
N PHE A 43 -8.96 -1.00 12.51
CA PHE A 43 -8.30 0.14 13.17
C PHE A 43 -8.72 1.49 12.59
N ALA A 44 -9.71 1.53 11.69
CA ALA A 44 -10.37 2.80 11.38
C ALA A 44 -10.91 3.33 12.72
N ASP A 45 -10.34 4.45 13.17
CA ASP A 45 -10.52 5.06 14.49
C ASP A 45 -11.91 4.80 15.08
N SER A 46 -12.00 4.64 16.39
CA SER A 46 -13.28 4.72 17.11
C SER A 46 -14.09 6.01 16.79
N ALA A 47 -13.46 7.01 16.18
CA ALA A 47 -14.06 8.23 15.63
C ALA A 47 -14.63 8.08 14.20
N PHE A 48 -14.23 7.07 13.41
CA PHE A 48 -14.76 6.81 12.08
C PHE A 48 -16.01 5.94 12.16
N VAL A 49 -17.17 6.60 12.20
CA VAL A 49 -18.46 5.92 12.01
C VAL A 49 -18.63 5.66 10.51
N PRO A 50 -18.73 4.39 10.05
CA PRO A 50 -18.99 4.11 8.64
C PRO A 50 -20.26 4.84 8.20
N SER A 51 -20.13 5.75 7.23
CA SER A 51 -21.29 6.47 6.72
C SER A 51 -22.28 5.49 6.10
N LYS A 52 -23.43 5.31 6.75
CA LYS A 52 -24.60 4.71 6.10
C LYS A 52 -25.10 5.71 5.05
N VAL A 53 -25.69 5.20 3.98
CA VAL A 53 -26.43 6.06 3.06
C VAL A 53 -27.50 6.77 3.89
N PRO A 54 -27.55 8.13 3.88
CA PRO A 54 -28.54 8.86 4.68
C PRO A 54 -29.97 8.48 4.29
N ASP A 55 -30.89 8.52 5.26
CA ASP A 55 -32.31 8.26 5.00
C ASP A 55 -32.85 9.22 3.93
N GLY A 56 -33.58 8.68 2.97
CA GLY A 56 -34.09 9.44 1.82
C GLY A 56 -33.08 9.70 0.70
N CYS A 57 -31.82 9.26 0.84
CA CYS A 57 -30.83 9.30 -0.24
C CYS A 57 -30.67 7.92 -0.90
N SER A 58 -30.47 7.91 -2.21
CA SER A 58 -30.09 6.71 -2.97
C SER A 58 -28.81 6.98 -3.77
N PRO A 59 -27.78 6.12 -3.69
CA PRO A 59 -26.58 6.27 -4.51
C PRO A 59 -26.92 6.14 -6.00
N ILE A 60 -26.50 7.11 -6.81
CA ILE A 60 -26.71 7.10 -8.27
C ILE A 60 -25.43 6.82 -9.07
N HIS A 61 -24.26 6.96 -8.43
CA HIS A 61 -22.96 6.72 -9.06
C HIS A 61 -21.91 6.32 -8.01
N LEU A 62 -20.95 5.48 -8.41
CA LEU A 62 -19.78 5.12 -7.59
C LEU A 62 -18.48 5.34 -8.37
N ASN A 63 -17.59 6.18 -7.82
CA ASN A 63 -16.20 6.25 -8.24
C ASN A 63 -15.32 5.43 -7.28
N LEU A 64 -14.55 4.49 -7.81
CA LEU A 64 -13.52 3.76 -7.07
C LEU A 64 -12.16 3.96 -7.73
N VAL A 65 -11.16 4.35 -6.94
CA VAL A 65 -9.74 4.31 -7.31
C VAL A 65 -9.02 3.45 -6.28
N ALA A 66 -8.72 2.21 -6.65
CA ALA A 66 -8.12 1.21 -5.78
C ALA A 66 -6.68 0.91 -6.19
N ARG A 67 -5.81 0.65 -5.21
CA ARG A 67 -4.50 0.04 -5.45
C ARG A 67 -4.70 -1.46 -5.72
N HIS A 68 -3.79 -2.06 -6.48
CA HIS A 68 -3.68 -3.52 -6.54
C HIS A 68 -3.53 -4.15 -5.13
N GLY A 69 -3.90 -5.42 -4.99
CA GLY A 69 -3.78 -6.15 -3.73
C GLY A 69 -2.35 -6.54 -3.37
N THR A 70 -2.24 -7.32 -2.29
CA THR A 70 -0.98 -7.89 -1.83
C THR A 70 -0.25 -8.65 -2.94
N ARG A 71 1.04 -8.33 -3.14
CA ARG A 71 1.87 -8.85 -4.23
C ARG A 71 3.18 -9.44 -3.72
N SER A 72 3.76 -10.34 -4.50
CA SER A 72 5.14 -10.80 -4.28
C SER A 72 6.15 -9.65 -4.43
N PRO A 73 7.36 -9.76 -3.84
CA PRO A 73 8.46 -8.84 -4.09
C PRO A 73 8.78 -8.73 -5.59
N THR A 74 9.34 -7.61 -6.05
CA THR A 74 9.84 -7.52 -7.42
C THR A 74 11.15 -8.29 -7.58
N LYS A 75 11.55 -8.64 -8.81
CA LYS A 75 12.82 -9.35 -9.06
C LYS A 75 14.04 -8.65 -8.43
N LYS A 76 14.07 -7.31 -8.48
CA LYS A 76 15.12 -6.51 -7.84
C LYS A 76 15.16 -6.78 -6.33
N ARG A 77 14.01 -6.72 -5.67
CA ARG A 77 13.89 -6.94 -4.23
C ARG A 77 14.16 -8.39 -3.81
N MET A 78 13.82 -9.38 -4.65
CA MET A 78 14.18 -10.78 -4.40
C MET A 78 15.71 -10.96 -4.39
N ARG A 79 16.43 -10.35 -5.34
CA ARG A 79 17.90 -10.39 -5.37
C ARG A 79 18.53 -9.72 -4.15
N GLU A 80 17.95 -8.63 -3.66
CA GLU A 80 18.40 -7.98 -2.42
C GLU A 80 18.31 -8.95 -1.22
N LEU A 81 17.25 -9.78 -1.15
CA LEU A 81 17.11 -10.79 -0.11
C LEU A 81 18.06 -12.00 -0.30
N ASP A 82 18.37 -12.37 -1.54
CA ASP A 82 19.39 -13.39 -1.82
C ASP A 82 20.80 -12.92 -1.41
N ASN A 83 21.10 -11.63 -1.64
CA ASN A 83 22.33 -11.01 -1.19
C ASN A 83 22.39 -10.93 0.33
N LEU A 84 21.28 -10.57 0.99
CA LEU A 84 21.17 -10.58 2.44
C LEU A 84 21.47 -11.98 3.00
N ALA A 85 20.90 -13.05 2.42
CA ALA A 85 21.18 -14.42 2.85
C ALA A 85 22.68 -14.74 2.83
N THR A 86 23.35 -14.37 1.72
CA THR A 86 24.78 -14.57 1.54
C THR A 86 25.61 -13.77 2.56
N HIS A 87 25.20 -12.54 2.85
CA HIS A 87 25.89 -11.70 3.82
C HIS A 87 25.69 -12.19 5.27
N LEU A 88 24.49 -12.65 5.63
CA LEU A 88 24.21 -13.27 6.93
C LEU A 88 25.09 -14.51 7.16
N GLU A 89 25.25 -15.37 6.15
CA GLU A 89 26.19 -16.51 6.21
C GLU A 89 27.62 -16.06 6.51
N SER A 90 28.07 -14.95 5.90
CA SER A 90 29.39 -14.37 6.17
C SER A 90 29.53 -13.89 7.61
N LEU A 91 28.58 -13.07 8.09
CA LEU A 91 28.61 -12.53 9.46
C LEU A 91 28.64 -13.66 10.51
N LEU A 92 27.86 -14.72 10.28
CA LEU A 92 27.79 -15.87 11.18
C LEU A 92 29.06 -16.73 11.17
N ARG A 93 29.75 -16.82 10.03
CA ARG A 93 31.07 -17.46 9.92
C ARG A 93 32.13 -16.66 10.69
N ASP A 94 32.15 -15.34 10.53
CA ASP A 94 33.12 -14.47 11.19
C ASP A 94 33.01 -14.55 12.73
N VAL A 95 31.78 -14.60 13.26
CA VAL A 95 31.53 -14.77 14.70
C VAL A 95 32.03 -16.13 15.22
N LYS A 96 31.86 -17.20 14.42
CA LYS A 96 32.41 -18.54 14.75
C LYS A 96 33.93 -18.53 14.75
N GLU A 97 34.57 -17.95 13.74
CA GLU A 97 36.03 -17.88 13.62
C GLU A 97 36.65 -17.04 14.74
N GLN A 98 35.95 -16.01 15.23
CA GLN A 98 36.39 -15.15 16.33
C GLN A 98 36.05 -15.70 17.73
N ASN A 99 35.45 -16.90 17.84
CA ASN A 99 34.98 -17.49 19.10
C ASN A 99 34.08 -16.57 19.94
N LEU A 100 33.29 -15.72 19.29
CA LEU A 100 32.35 -14.82 19.95
C LEU A 100 31.10 -15.57 20.43
N SER A 101 30.44 -15.05 21.48
CA SER A 101 29.28 -15.71 22.08
C SER A 101 28.07 -15.75 21.13
N LEU A 102 27.63 -16.96 20.79
CA LEU A 102 26.45 -17.19 19.92
C LEU A 102 25.11 -17.08 20.64
N LYS A 103 25.10 -16.95 21.98
CA LYS A 103 23.85 -16.96 22.79
C LYS A 103 22.86 -15.86 22.41
N LYS A 104 23.38 -14.76 21.84
CA LYS A 104 22.59 -13.61 21.42
C LYS A 104 22.04 -13.75 20.00
N VAL A 105 22.57 -14.66 19.18
CA VAL A 105 22.21 -14.78 17.76
C VAL A 105 20.90 -15.60 17.63
N PRO A 106 19.85 -15.05 17.02
CA PRO A 106 18.61 -15.78 16.78
C PRO A 106 18.82 -17.05 15.95
N ALA A 107 18.18 -18.15 16.37
CA ALA A 107 18.38 -19.46 15.75
C ALA A 107 18.02 -19.47 14.25
N TRP A 108 17.00 -18.70 13.85
CA TRP A 108 16.51 -18.67 12.46
C TRP A 108 17.53 -18.10 11.46
N LEU A 109 18.48 -17.27 11.90
CA LEU A 109 19.52 -16.72 11.02
C LEU A 109 20.45 -17.81 10.48
N TRP A 110 20.63 -18.90 11.21
CA TRP A 110 21.53 -19.98 10.82
C TRP A 110 20.98 -20.75 9.62
N GLY A 111 21.67 -20.60 8.48
CA GLY A 111 21.27 -21.27 7.25
C GLY A 111 19.97 -20.70 6.66
N TRP A 112 19.58 -19.48 7.06
CA TRP A 112 18.43 -18.80 6.45
C TRP A 112 18.63 -18.67 4.95
N LYS A 113 17.57 -18.97 4.20
CA LYS A 113 17.52 -18.80 2.75
C LYS A 113 16.31 -17.96 2.41
N SER A 114 16.49 -17.03 1.49
CA SER A 114 15.40 -16.27 0.90
C SER A 114 14.28 -17.22 0.42
N PRO A 115 13.02 -17.02 0.89
CA PRO A 115 11.85 -17.78 0.40
C PRO A 115 11.64 -17.66 -1.11
N TRP A 116 12.24 -16.64 -1.73
CA TRP A 116 12.16 -16.39 -3.17
C TRP A 116 13.39 -16.86 -3.95
N LYS A 117 14.33 -17.56 -3.30
CA LYS A 117 15.53 -18.09 -3.96
C LYS A 117 15.14 -18.97 -5.14
N GLY A 118 15.73 -18.69 -6.31
CA GLY A 118 15.48 -19.42 -7.56
C GLY A 118 14.20 -19.02 -8.31
N LYS A 119 13.41 -18.06 -7.82
CA LYS A 119 12.26 -17.53 -8.57
C LYS A 119 12.73 -16.66 -9.74
N VAL A 120 12.18 -16.91 -10.93
CA VAL A 120 12.51 -16.20 -12.17
C VAL A 120 11.56 -15.04 -12.47
N THR A 121 10.36 -15.05 -11.90
CA THR A 121 9.32 -14.01 -11.99
C THR A 121 9.17 -13.28 -10.65
N GLY A 122 8.53 -12.11 -10.64
CA GLY A 122 8.31 -11.35 -9.42
C GLY A 122 7.40 -10.13 -9.63
N GLY A 123 6.79 -9.67 -8.54
CA GLY A 123 5.83 -8.55 -8.55
C GLY A 123 4.40 -8.95 -8.93
N GLU A 124 4.11 -10.24 -9.07
CA GLU A 124 2.78 -10.79 -9.32
C GLU A 124 1.85 -10.56 -8.13
N LEU A 125 0.54 -10.46 -8.40
CA LEU A 125 -0.48 -10.51 -7.35
C LEU A 125 -0.41 -11.88 -6.66
N THR A 126 -0.62 -11.91 -5.35
CA THR A 126 -0.66 -13.16 -4.57
C THR A 126 -2.10 -13.57 -4.32
N ASP A 127 -2.32 -14.82 -3.94
CA ASP A 127 -3.64 -15.34 -3.53
C ASP A 127 -4.27 -14.47 -2.41
N VAL A 128 -3.45 -13.96 -1.49
CA VAL A 128 -3.89 -13.00 -0.47
C VAL A 128 -4.45 -11.74 -1.12
N GLY A 129 -3.74 -11.19 -2.11
CA GLY A 129 -4.19 -10.03 -2.87
C GLY A 129 -5.46 -10.29 -3.68
N GLU A 130 -5.61 -11.48 -4.24
CA GLU A 130 -6.84 -11.88 -4.92
C GLU A 130 -8.03 -11.92 -3.96
N ILE A 131 -7.86 -12.55 -2.80
CA ILE A 131 -8.87 -12.62 -1.73
C ILE A 131 -9.23 -11.22 -1.22
N GLU A 132 -8.25 -10.34 -1.02
CA GLU A 132 -8.47 -8.95 -0.59
C GLU A 132 -9.42 -8.21 -1.55
N LEU A 133 -9.14 -8.30 -2.85
CA LEU A 133 -9.92 -7.59 -3.88
C LEU A 133 -11.27 -8.26 -4.13
N TYR A 134 -11.33 -9.58 -4.14
CA TYR A 134 -12.58 -10.33 -4.23
C TYR A 134 -13.55 -9.93 -3.13
N HIS A 135 -13.11 -9.93 -1.87
CA HIS A 135 -13.97 -9.50 -0.77
C HIS A 135 -14.24 -8.00 -0.77
N LEU A 136 -13.35 -7.16 -1.32
CA LEU A 136 -13.67 -5.74 -1.53
C LEU A 136 -14.84 -5.59 -2.52
N GLY A 137 -14.88 -6.37 -3.60
CA GLY A 137 -15.99 -6.40 -4.56
C GLY A 137 -17.31 -6.80 -3.90
N ILE A 138 -17.29 -7.86 -3.08
CA ILE A 138 -18.47 -8.30 -2.31
C ILE A 138 -18.97 -7.18 -1.39
N ARG A 139 -18.07 -6.59 -0.58
CA ARG A 139 -18.45 -5.52 0.36
C ARG A 139 -19.01 -4.30 -0.34
N ILE A 140 -18.48 -3.93 -1.50
CA ILE A 140 -19.00 -2.80 -2.29
C ILE A 140 -20.41 -3.09 -2.82
N ARG A 141 -20.66 -4.31 -3.33
CA ARG A 141 -22.00 -4.72 -3.75
C ARG A 141 -22.99 -4.68 -2.59
N GLU A 142 -22.62 -5.25 -1.45
CA GLU A 142 -23.47 -5.31 -0.25
C GLU A 142 -23.76 -3.92 0.33
N ARG A 143 -22.80 -2.99 0.23
CA ARG A 143 -22.98 -1.61 0.67
C ARG A 143 -23.89 -0.79 -0.25
N PHE A 144 -23.92 -1.09 -1.55
CA PHE A 144 -24.66 -0.33 -2.56
C PHE A 144 -25.55 -1.24 -3.44
N PRO A 145 -26.51 -1.99 -2.85
CA PRO A 145 -27.26 -3.01 -3.58
C PRO A 145 -28.06 -2.44 -4.75
N ASP A 146 -28.67 -1.26 -4.58
CA ASP A 146 -29.47 -0.59 -5.60
C ASP A 146 -28.64 -0.10 -6.79
N LEU A 147 -27.38 0.25 -6.57
CA LEU A 147 -26.49 0.68 -7.65
C LEU A 147 -26.11 -0.49 -8.56
N PHE A 148 -25.96 -1.68 -7.97
CA PHE A 148 -25.53 -2.87 -8.67
C PHE A 148 -26.69 -3.82 -8.98
N ASN A 149 -27.96 -3.43 -8.92
CA ASN A 149 -29.08 -4.35 -9.18
C ASN A 149 -29.28 -4.73 -10.66
N GLU A 150 -28.66 -4.03 -11.59
CA GLU A 150 -28.74 -4.25 -13.04
C GLU A 150 -27.76 -5.31 -13.55
N GLU A 151 -28.05 -5.87 -14.74
CA GLU A 151 -27.11 -6.76 -15.44
C GLU A 151 -25.83 -6.03 -15.84
N TYR A 152 -24.71 -6.74 -15.86
CA TYR A 152 -23.44 -6.16 -16.28
C TYR A 152 -23.46 -5.75 -17.76
N HIS A 153 -23.18 -4.46 -17.99
CA HIS A 153 -22.76 -3.89 -19.26
C HIS A 153 -21.51 -3.00 -19.05
N PRO A 154 -20.49 -3.05 -19.93
CA PRO A 154 -19.26 -2.27 -19.76
C PRO A 154 -19.48 -0.74 -19.67
N ASP A 155 -20.48 -0.22 -20.38
CA ASP A 155 -20.80 1.22 -20.35
C ASP A 155 -21.55 1.65 -19.08
N VAL A 156 -22.14 0.69 -18.35
CA VAL A 156 -22.84 0.95 -17.07
C VAL A 156 -21.89 0.76 -15.89
N PHE A 157 -21.07 -0.29 -15.94
CA PHE A 157 -20.07 -0.64 -14.92
C PHE A 157 -18.68 -0.70 -15.55
N THR A 158 -18.07 0.47 -15.73
CA THR A 158 -16.75 0.58 -16.34
C THR A 158 -15.68 0.10 -15.35
N ILE A 159 -14.88 -0.89 -15.77
CA ILE A 159 -13.73 -1.39 -15.01
C ILE A 159 -12.46 -1.11 -15.81
N LYS A 160 -11.58 -0.30 -15.22
CA LYS A 160 -10.28 0.07 -15.78
C LYS A 160 -9.14 -0.39 -14.89
N ALA A 161 -8.05 -0.83 -15.48
CA ALA A 161 -6.81 -1.09 -14.77
C ALA A 161 -5.62 -0.49 -15.52
N THR A 162 -4.59 -0.08 -14.80
CA THR A 162 -3.29 0.19 -15.45
C THR A 162 -2.82 -1.07 -16.18
N GLN A 163 -2.09 -0.92 -17.29
CA GLN A 163 -1.54 -2.04 -18.07
C GLN A 163 -0.38 -2.76 -17.35
N VAL A 164 -0.55 -3.13 -16.08
CA VAL A 164 0.40 -3.85 -15.24
C VAL A 164 -0.29 -5.11 -14.70
N PRO A 165 0.30 -6.32 -14.85
CA PRO A 165 -0.38 -7.59 -14.55
C PRO A 165 -1.09 -7.63 -13.19
N ARG A 166 -0.39 -7.27 -12.10
CA ARG A 166 -0.98 -7.23 -10.76
C ARG A 166 -2.19 -6.30 -10.61
N ALA A 167 -2.25 -5.19 -11.35
CA ALA A 167 -3.38 -4.25 -11.30
C ALA A 167 -4.57 -4.80 -12.09
N SER A 168 -4.33 -5.39 -13.26
CA SER A 168 -5.37 -6.07 -14.04
C SER A 168 -5.92 -7.30 -13.30
N ALA A 169 -5.06 -8.15 -12.74
CA ALA A 169 -5.47 -9.28 -11.92
C ALA A 169 -6.29 -8.85 -10.68
N SER A 170 -5.94 -7.71 -10.07
CA SER A 170 -6.71 -7.12 -8.96
C SER A 170 -8.11 -6.67 -9.41
N ALA A 171 -8.22 -6.05 -10.59
CA ALA A 171 -9.50 -5.68 -11.17
C ALA A 171 -10.37 -6.91 -11.47
N VAL A 172 -9.76 -7.99 -11.96
CA VAL A 172 -10.45 -9.27 -12.20
C VAL A 172 -10.92 -9.89 -10.88
N ALA A 173 -10.05 -10.01 -9.87
CA ALA A 173 -10.44 -10.55 -8.57
C ALA A 173 -11.59 -9.74 -7.95
N PHE A 174 -11.51 -8.40 -8.03
CA PHE A 174 -12.58 -7.51 -7.59
C PHE A 174 -13.89 -7.74 -8.36
N GLY A 175 -13.85 -7.80 -9.69
CA GLY A 175 -15.03 -8.02 -10.52
C GLY A 175 -15.68 -9.39 -10.28
N MET A 176 -14.86 -10.44 -10.03
CA MET A 176 -15.35 -11.77 -9.64
C MET A 176 -16.14 -11.71 -8.32
N GLY A 177 -15.70 -10.88 -7.37
CA GLY A 177 -16.45 -10.65 -6.12
C GLY A 177 -17.71 -9.81 -6.32
N LEU A 178 -17.59 -8.71 -7.06
CA LEU A 178 -18.68 -7.77 -7.33
C LEU A 178 -19.86 -8.43 -8.07
N PHE A 179 -19.57 -9.30 -9.05
CA PHE A 179 -20.57 -9.97 -9.88
C PHE A 179 -20.77 -11.46 -9.55
N SER A 180 -20.24 -11.93 -8.42
CA SER A 180 -20.45 -13.31 -7.95
C SER A 180 -21.94 -13.63 -7.84
N GLY A 181 -22.37 -14.76 -8.40
CA GLY A 181 -23.78 -15.18 -8.40
C GLY A 181 -24.67 -14.53 -9.46
N ARG A 182 -24.12 -13.76 -10.40
CA ARG A 182 -24.88 -12.99 -11.40
C ARG A 182 -24.67 -13.41 -12.85
N GLY A 183 -24.08 -14.58 -13.08
CA GLY A 183 -23.93 -15.15 -14.40
C GLY A 183 -24.25 -16.64 -14.43
N SER A 184 -23.92 -17.28 -15.53
CA SER A 184 -24.23 -18.69 -15.80
C SER A 184 -22.98 -19.57 -15.87
N LEU A 185 -21.79 -19.01 -15.66
CA LEU A 185 -20.53 -19.74 -15.83
C LEU A 185 -20.14 -20.49 -14.54
N GLY A 186 -20.12 -21.82 -14.64
CA GLY A 186 -19.65 -22.72 -13.59
C GLY A 186 -20.52 -22.72 -12.31
N PRO A 187 -20.13 -23.53 -11.30
CA PRO A 187 -20.91 -23.68 -10.07
C PRO A 187 -21.10 -22.37 -9.28
N GLY A 188 -20.16 -21.44 -9.42
CA GLY A 188 -20.20 -20.13 -8.78
C GLY A 188 -21.09 -19.10 -9.49
N HIS A 189 -21.77 -19.47 -10.58
CA HIS A 189 -22.64 -18.57 -11.35
C HIS A 189 -21.92 -17.26 -11.72
N GLN A 190 -20.71 -17.40 -12.26
CA GLN A 190 -19.83 -16.28 -12.56
C GLN A 190 -20.30 -15.52 -13.79
N ARG A 191 -20.18 -14.18 -13.74
CA ARG A 191 -20.45 -13.28 -14.86
C ARG A 191 -19.12 -12.86 -15.50
N ALA A 192 -19.02 -13.00 -16.83
CA ALA A 192 -17.92 -12.41 -17.58
C ALA A 192 -18.07 -10.87 -17.62
N PHE A 193 -16.95 -10.16 -17.53
CA PHE A 193 -16.88 -8.70 -17.60
C PHE A 193 -15.60 -8.26 -18.30
N ALA A 194 -15.62 -7.04 -18.84
CA ALA A 194 -14.46 -6.42 -19.48
C ALA A 194 -13.65 -5.61 -18.46
N VAL A 195 -12.33 -5.76 -18.53
CA VAL A 195 -11.35 -4.87 -17.89
C VAL A 195 -10.56 -4.20 -19.01
N THR A 196 -10.61 -2.88 -19.08
CA THR A 196 -9.88 -2.12 -20.10
C THR A 196 -8.65 -1.45 -19.51
N SER A 197 -7.66 -1.16 -20.35
CA SER A 197 -6.42 -0.52 -19.95
C SER A 197 -5.91 0.42 -21.02
N GLU A 198 -5.34 1.55 -20.60
CA GLU A 198 -4.57 2.43 -21.47
C GLU A 198 -3.11 1.96 -21.58
N SER A 199 -2.44 2.33 -22.67
CA SER A 199 -1.02 2.04 -22.85
C SER A 199 -0.18 2.67 -21.73
N ARG A 200 0.81 1.94 -21.21
CA ARG A 200 1.73 2.45 -20.17
C ARG A 200 2.37 3.79 -20.54
N ALA A 201 2.59 4.04 -21.83
CA ALA A 201 3.25 5.24 -22.32
C ALA A 201 2.34 6.48 -22.30
N SER A 202 1.02 6.32 -22.27
CA SER A 202 0.05 7.39 -22.48
C SER A 202 -1.08 7.43 -21.43
N ASP A 203 -1.03 6.56 -20.41
CA ASP A 203 -2.03 6.51 -19.34
C ASP A 203 -1.89 7.69 -18.36
N ILE A 204 -2.35 8.88 -18.79
CA ILE A 204 -2.34 10.10 -17.99
C ILE A 204 -3.36 10.09 -16.84
N LEU A 205 -4.26 9.10 -16.78
CA LEU A 205 -5.28 9.01 -15.74
C LEU A 205 -4.80 8.15 -14.56
N LEU A 206 -4.30 6.94 -14.83
CA LEU A 206 -3.92 5.99 -13.77
C LEU A 206 -2.41 5.84 -13.63
N ARG A 207 -1.62 6.33 -14.59
CA ARG A 207 -0.15 6.36 -14.54
C ARG A 207 0.44 7.74 -14.81
N PHE A 208 -0.22 8.81 -14.38
CA PHE A 208 0.32 10.17 -14.51
C PHE A 208 1.76 10.31 -13.97
N PHE A 209 2.14 9.52 -12.97
CA PHE A 209 3.50 9.47 -12.40
C PHE A 209 4.56 8.94 -13.40
N ASP A 210 4.16 8.12 -14.36
CA ASP A 210 5.01 7.65 -15.46
C ASP A 210 4.92 8.55 -16.70
N CYS A 211 3.90 9.39 -16.83
CA CYS A 211 3.77 10.31 -17.97
C CYS A 211 4.39 11.69 -17.69
N CYS A 212 4.46 12.13 -16.43
CA CYS A 212 4.95 13.45 -16.06
C CYS A 212 6.49 13.47 -15.93
N GLN A 213 7.17 14.04 -16.93
CA GLN A 213 8.64 14.12 -16.93
C GLN A 213 9.17 14.98 -15.76
N ASN A 214 8.53 16.13 -15.48
CA ASN A 214 8.91 16.98 -14.35
C ASN A 214 8.86 16.24 -13.01
N TYR A 215 7.88 15.35 -12.82
CA TYR A 215 7.77 14.53 -11.62
C TYR A 215 8.93 13.52 -11.54
N LYS A 216 9.25 12.84 -12.64
CA LYS A 216 10.38 11.90 -12.69
C LYS A 216 11.71 12.59 -12.39
N ASP A 217 11.93 13.78 -12.96
CA ASP A 217 13.15 14.55 -12.74
C ASP A 217 13.25 15.01 -11.28
N PHE A 218 12.16 15.55 -10.73
CA PHE A 218 12.07 15.90 -9.31
C PHE A 218 12.36 14.70 -8.41
N ARG A 219 11.72 13.56 -8.67
CA ARG A 219 11.91 12.32 -7.91
C ARG A 219 13.37 11.89 -7.91
N LYS A 220 14.00 11.86 -9.09
CA LYS A 220 15.40 11.50 -9.24
C LYS A 220 16.33 12.45 -8.48
N SER A 221 16.03 13.75 -8.47
CA SER A 221 16.86 14.73 -7.75
C SER A 221 16.65 14.72 -6.23
N GLN A 222 15.42 14.41 -5.79
CA GLN A 222 15.04 14.51 -4.38
C GLN A 222 15.32 13.23 -3.58
N GLU A 223 15.31 12.06 -4.22
CA GLU A 223 15.50 10.75 -3.57
C GLU A 223 16.79 10.66 -2.72
N PRO A 224 17.97 11.12 -3.18
CA PRO A 224 19.18 11.11 -2.34
C PRO A 224 19.03 11.92 -1.05
N ALA A 225 18.42 13.11 -1.11
CA ALA A 225 18.20 13.94 0.07
C ALA A 225 17.20 13.29 1.05
N VAL A 226 16.23 12.53 0.54
CA VAL A 226 15.31 11.74 1.38
C VAL A 226 16.02 10.57 2.04
N ASP A 227 16.91 9.89 1.32
CA ASP A 227 17.73 8.81 1.88
C ASP A 227 18.63 9.34 3.01
N GLU A 228 19.28 10.50 2.82
CA GLU A 228 20.08 11.19 3.84
C GLU A 228 19.27 11.50 5.13
N LEU A 229 17.99 11.87 5.00
CA LEU A 229 17.13 12.13 6.16
C LEU A 229 16.81 10.86 6.98
N LYS A 230 16.87 9.68 6.35
CA LYS A 230 16.59 8.39 6.99
C LYS A 230 17.83 7.81 7.67
N GLU A 231 19.03 8.18 7.22
CA GLU A 231 20.29 7.60 7.70
C GLU A 231 20.48 7.65 9.23
N PRO A 232 20.18 8.76 9.95
CA PRO A 232 20.38 8.80 11.39
C PRO A 232 19.57 7.74 12.15
N ILE A 233 18.33 7.48 11.72
CA ILE A 233 17.47 6.45 12.32
C ILE A 233 18.05 5.06 12.03
N PHE A 234 18.46 4.80 10.78
CA PHE A 234 19.07 3.52 10.45
C PHE A 234 20.41 3.32 11.19
N ASP A 235 21.21 4.37 11.38
CA ASP A 235 22.47 4.28 12.12
C ASP A 235 22.26 3.93 13.59
N GLU A 236 21.29 4.56 14.24
CA GLU A 236 20.93 4.26 15.63
C GLU A 236 20.41 2.82 15.78
N ILE A 237 19.51 2.39 14.89
CA ILE A 237 18.96 1.04 14.89
C ILE A 237 20.06 0.02 14.59
N THR A 238 20.90 0.26 13.58
CA THR A 238 22.04 -0.62 13.26
C THR A 238 22.99 -0.75 14.45
N ALA A 239 23.34 0.34 15.13
CA ALA A 239 24.18 0.29 16.33
C ALA A 239 23.53 -0.53 17.46
N THR A 240 22.22 -0.40 17.63
CA THR A 240 21.45 -1.18 18.62
C THR A 240 21.40 -2.65 18.26
N LEU A 241 21.13 -3.01 17.00
CA LEU A 241 21.16 -4.39 16.51
C LEU A 241 22.53 -5.03 16.69
N ARG A 242 23.62 -4.31 16.36
CA ARG A 242 25.00 -4.77 16.57
C ARG A 242 25.25 -5.15 18.03
N LYS A 243 24.86 -4.27 18.96
CA LYS A 243 25.03 -4.50 20.40
C LYS A 243 24.14 -5.64 20.91
N ARG A 244 22.89 -5.71 20.44
CA ARG A 244 21.89 -6.71 20.85
C ARG A 244 22.27 -8.12 20.41
N TYR A 245 22.71 -8.27 19.16
CA TYR A 245 22.92 -9.59 18.54
C TYR A 245 24.40 -9.98 18.43
N GLY A 246 25.34 -9.06 18.63
CA GLY A 246 26.78 -9.33 18.51
C GLY A 246 27.24 -9.58 17.08
N LEU A 247 26.45 -9.17 16.08
CA LEU A 247 26.76 -9.28 14.67
C LEU A 247 27.12 -7.90 14.11
N ASN A 248 28.14 -7.83 13.25
CA ASN A 248 28.59 -6.56 12.66
C ASN A 248 27.69 -6.09 11.51
N PHE A 249 26.38 -5.94 11.78
CA PHE A 249 25.40 -5.50 10.78
C PHE A 249 25.76 -4.15 10.17
N THR A 250 25.60 -3.98 8.88
CA THR A 250 25.69 -2.69 8.19
C THR A 250 24.34 -1.97 8.19
N ARG A 251 24.33 -0.70 7.76
CA ARG A 251 23.08 0.04 7.48
C ARG A 251 22.22 -0.70 6.44
N GLN A 252 22.87 -1.24 5.41
CA GLN A 252 22.20 -2.01 4.36
C GLN A 252 21.56 -3.29 4.93
N ASP A 253 22.17 -3.95 5.91
CA ASP A 253 21.58 -5.12 6.56
C ASP A 253 20.34 -4.75 7.35
N ALA A 254 20.38 -3.68 8.15
CA ALA A 254 19.21 -3.22 8.89
C ALA A 254 18.04 -2.86 7.94
N SER A 255 18.33 -2.16 6.84
CA SER A 255 17.34 -1.86 5.79
C SER A 255 16.78 -3.13 5.11
N SER A 256 17.64 -4.10 4.82
CA SER A 256 17.24 -5.36 4.18
C SER A 256 16.47 -6.28 5.13
N LEU A 257 16.81 -6.29 6.42
CA LEU A 257 16.09 -7.00 7.49
C LEU A 257 14.74 -6.34 7.77
N TRP A 258 14.65 -5.00 7.75
CA TRP A 258 13.38 -4.30 7.81
C TRP A 258 12.49 -4.66 6.62
N PHE A 259 13.06 -4.67 5.42
CA PHE A 259 12.34 -5.13 4.23
C PHE A 259 11.89 -6.58 4.34
N LEU A 260 12.75 -7.48 4.81
CA LEU A 260 12.42 -8.89 5.04
C LEU A 260 11.28 -9.02 6.04
N CYS A 261 11.31 -8.31 7.17
CA CYS A 261 10.22 -8.27 8.14
C CYS A 261 8.89 -7.93 7.47
N LYS A 262 8.85 -6.85 6.67
CA LYS A 262 7.64 -6.47 5.94
C LYS A 262 7.13 -7.61 5.05
N GLN A 263 8.01 -8.31 4.33
CA GLN A 263 7.59 -9.42 3.46
C GLN A 263 7.17 -10.67 4.25
N GLU A 264 7.89 -11.03 5.30
CA GLU A 264 7.58 -12.17 6.18
C GLU A 264 6.20 -11.97 6.84
N ALA A 265 5.98 -10.80 7.44
CA ALA A 265 4.73 -10.48 8.11
C ALA A 265 3.56 -10.37 7.12
N SER A 266 3.75 -9.75 5.96
CA SER A 266 2.67 -9.50 5.00
C SER A 266 2.46 -10.61 3.98
N LEU A 267 3.36 -11.57 3.81
CA LEU A 267 3.20 -12.65 2.79
C LEU A 267 3.22 -14.04 3.41
N LEU A 268 3.95 -14.22 4.50
CA LEU A 268 4.20 -15.55 5.09
C LEU A 268 3.58 -15.69 6.48
N ASP A 269 3.00 -14.61 7.02
CA ASP A 269 2.50 -14.54 8.40
C ASP A 269 3.56 -14.91 9.45
N ILE A 270 4.84 -14.67 9.13
CA ILE A 270 5.97 -14.84 10.05
C ILE A 270 6.26 -13.50 10.71
N THR A 271 6.20 -13.42 12.03
CA THR A 271 6.41 -12.17 12.80
C THR A 271 7.48 -12.27 13.88
N ASP A 272 8.07 -13.45 14.07
CA ASP A 272 9.06 -13.75 15.10
C ASP A 272 10.49 -13.93 14.54
N GLN A 273 10.67 -13.82 13.22
CA GLN A 273 11.98 -13.88 12.54
C GLN A 273 12.58 -12.47 12.34
N ALA A 274 12.59 -11.93 11.13
CA ALA A 274 13.21 -10.63 10.87
C ALA A 274 12.53 -9.51 11.66
N CYS A 275 11.19 -9.58 11.81
CA CYS A 275 10.46 -8.64 12.66
C CYS A 275 10.85 -8.74 14.14
N GLY A 276 11.13 -9.95 14.63
CA GLY A 276 11.58 -10.18 16.01
C GLY A 276 12.98 -9.63 16.31
N LEU A 277 13.68 -9.09 15.32
CA LEU A 277 14.95 -8.39 15.54
C LEU A 277 14.76 -6.97 16.11
N PHE A 278 13.59 -6.38 15.89
CA PHE A 278 13.30 -5.00 16.21
C PHE A 278 12.36 -4.91 17.43
N SER A 279 12.59 -3.94 18.31
CA SER A 279 11.60 -3.59 19.33
C SER A 279 10.41 -2.87 18.70
N PRO A 280 9.25 -2.79 19.38
CA PRO A 280 8.10 -2.00 18.89
C PRO A 280 8.46 -0.55 18.55
N SER A 281 9.29 0.10 19.37
CA SER A 281 9.75 1.47 19.12
C SER A 281 10.66 1.58 17.88
N GLU A 282 11.52 0.59 17.64
CA GLU A 282 12.35 0.54 16.44
C GLU A 282 11.51 0.29 15.18
N VAL A 283 10.48 -0.57 15.27
CA VAL A 283 9.51 -0.76 14.17
C VAL A 283 8.79 0.55 13.86
N ALA A 284 8.30 1.28 14.87
CA ALA A 284 7.62 2.55 14.65
C ALA A 284 8.52 3.59 13.97
N LEU A 285 9.80 3.65 14.35
CA LEU A 285 10.78 4.52 13.68
C LEU A 285 11.05 4.09 12.24
N LEU A 286 11.17 2.79 11.97
CA LEU A 286 11.38 2.26 10.62
C LEU A 286 10.17 2.49 9.72
N GLU A 287 8.96 2.27 10.23
CA GLU A 287 7.72 2.61 9.56
C GLU A 287 7.66 4.11 9.25
N TRP A 288 8.00 4.96 10.22
CA TRP A 288 8.06 6.40 10.00
C TRP A 288 9.05 6.79 8.90
N THR A 289 10.19 6.09 8.75
CA THR A 289 11.10 6.34 7.62
C THR A 289 10.49 5.99 6.25
N ASP A 290 9.64 4.97 6.18
CA ASP A 290 8.90 4.63 4.95
C ASP A 290 7.84 5.72 4.66
N ASP A 291 7.13 6.18 5.69
CA ASP A 291 6.09 7.20 5.56
C ASP A 291 6.67 8.57 5.21
N LEU A 292 7.82 8.94 5.78
CA LEU A 292 8.57 10.15 5.43
C LEU A 292 8.91 10.16 3.93
N GLU A 293 9.42 9.04 3.42
CA GLU A 293 9.76 8.90 2.00
C GLU A 293 8.51 9.06 1.12
N LEU A 294 7.41 8.41 1.49
CA LEU A 294 6.15 8.51 0.76
C LEU A 294 5.59 9.93 0.79
N PHE A 295 5.61 10.59 1.94
CA PHE A 295 5.16 11.96 2.11
C PHE A 295 5.93 12.91 1.20
N ILE A 296 7.27 12.83 1.21
CA ILE A 296 8.12 13.74 0.43
C ILE A 296 8.01 13.47 -1.08
N LEU A 297 8.04 12.20 -1.50
CA LEU A 297 8.18 11.83 -2.90
C LEU A 297 6.85 11.56 -3.63
N LYS A 298 5.75 11.33 -2.91
CA LYS A 298 4.44 10.97 -3.48
C LYS A 298 3.26 11.73 -2.87
N GLY A 299 3.38 12.14 -1.61
CA GLY A 299 2.35 12.86 -0.88
C GLY A 299 2.52 14.39 -0.93
N TYR A 300 2.21 15.04 0.19
CA TYR A 300 2.16 16.51 0.31
C TYR A 300 3.51 17.23 0.30
N GLY A 301 4.64 16.52 0.28
CA GLY A 301 5.97 17.16 0.30
C GLY A 301 6.22 18.15 -0.83
N LYS A 302 5.61 17.96 -2.01
CA LYS A 302 5.62 18.95 -3.10
C LYS A 302 4.31 18.91 -3.87
N SER A 303 3.78 20.08 -4.24
CA SER A 303 2.53 20.19 -4.99
C SER A 303 2.54 19.46 -6.34
N LEU A 304 3.72 19.36 -6.98
CA LEU A 304 3.91 18.57 -8.19
C LEU A 304 3.50 17.11 -8.02
N ASN A 305 3.71 16.51 -6.84
CA ASN A 305 3.43 15.10 -6.58
C ASN A 305 1.96 14.75 -6.82
N TYR A 306 1.03 15.65 -6.47
CA TYR A 306 -0.40 15.41 -6.58
C TYR A 306 -1.10 16.21 -7.67
N ARG A 307 -0.57 17.37 -8.09
CA ARG A 307 -1.12 18.15 -9.22
C ARG A 307 -1.01 17.42 -10.56
N MET A 308 -0.06 16.49 -10.71
CA MET A 308 -0.01 15.63 -11.90
C MET A 308 -1.24 14.71 -12.03
N GLY A 309 -1.99 14.48 -10.95
CA GLY A 309 -3.23 13.69 -10.95
C GLY A 309 -4.50 14.46 -11.35
N VAL A 310 -4.41 15.75 -11.74
CA VAL A 310 -5.56 16.56 -12.15
C VAL A 310 -6.41 15.92 -13.27
N PRO A 311 -5.83 15.26 -14.29
CA PRO A 311 -6.63 14.54 -15.29
C PRO A 311 -7.56 13.47 -14.68
N LEU A 312 -7.09 12.73 -13.66
CA LEU A 312 -7.91 11.75 -12.94
C LEU A 312 -9.01 12.43 -12.13
N LEU A 313 -8.72 13.55 -11.47
CA LEU A 313 -9.73 14.31 -10.73
C LEU A 313 -10.83 14.82 -11.65
N LYS A 314 -10.45 15.37 -12.81
CA LYS A 314 -11.39 15.81 -13.84
C LYS A 314 -12.28 14.65 -14.31
N ASP A 315 -11.69 13.50 -14.62
CA ASP A 315 -12.42 12.29 -15.04
C ASP A 315 -13.43 11.80 -13.96
N VAL A 316 -13.10 11.93 -12.68
CA VAL A 316 -14.01 11.62 -11.56
C VAL A 316 -15.18 12.59 -11.48
N PHE A 317 -14.92 13.90 -11.55
CA PHE A 317 -15.99 14.90 -11.51
C PHE A 317 -16.90 14.84 -12.74
N GLU A 318 -16.33 14.61 -13.93
CA GLU A 318 -17.10 14.48 -15.17
C GLU A 318 -18.03 13.27 -15.12
N SER A 319 -17.57 12.11 -14.61
CA SER A 319 -18.45 10.93 -14.47
C SER A 319 -19.58 11.16 -13.48
N MET A 320 -19.31 11.87 -12.37
CA MET A 320 -20.34 12.25 -11.41
C MET A 320 -21.36 13.21 -12.01
N ALA A 321 -20.90 14.25 -12.72
CA ALA A 321 -21.78 15.22 -13.37
C ALA A 321 -22.67 14.56 -14.45
N GLN A 322 -22.13 13.60 -15.21
CA GLN A 322 -22.90 12.84 -16.19
C GLN A 322 -23.98 11.97 -15.53
N ALA A 323 -23.68 11.32 -14.41
CA ALA A 323 -24.68 10.52 -13.68
C ALA A 323 -25.78 11.38 -13.05
N ILE A 324 -25.43 12.57 -12.52
CA ILE A 324 -26.41 13.55 -12.02
C ILE A 324 -27.35 13.97 -13.16
N LYS A 325 -26.80 14.38 -14.30
CA LYS A 325 -27.58 14.76 -15.47
C LYS A 325 -28.52 13.64 -15.94
N ALA A 326 -28.00 12.41 -16.05
CA ALA A 326 -28.81 11.26 -16.45
C ALA A 326 -29.98 11.00 -15.48
N LYS A 327 -29.76 11.21 -14.18
CA LYS A 327 -30.81 11.09 -13.17
C LYS A 327 -31.86 12.20 -13.28
N GLU A 328 -31.44 13.46 -13.44
CA GLU A 328 -32.34 14.62 -13.57
C GLU A 328 -33.19 14.57 -14.85
N GLU A 329 -32.59 14.11 -15.95
CA GLU A 329 -33.27 13.98 -17.25
C GLU A 329 -34.04 12.65 -17.39
N ASN A 330 -34.14 11.83 -16.33
CA ASN A 330 -34.85 10.55 -16.29
C ASN A 330 -34.42 9.57 -17.41
N TYR A 331 -33.11 9.41 -17.63
CA TYR A 331 -32.59 8.45 -18.58
C TYR A 331 -32.99 7.02 -18.19
N ALA A 332 -33.15 6.16 -19.19
CA ALA A 332 -33.53 4.77 -18.97
C ALA A 332 -32.47 4.03 -18.11
N PRO A 333 -32.89 3.10 -17.23
CA PRO A 333 -31.97 2.18 -16.57
C PRO A 333 -31.05 1.48 -17.59
N GLY A 334 -29.77 1.31 -17.25
CA GLY A 334 -28.77 0.74 -18.14
C GLY A 334 -28.25 1.65 -19.27
N SER A 335 -28.73 2.89 -19.42
CA SER A 335 -28.29 3.82 -20.48
C SER A 335 -27.25 4.86 -20.03
N TYR A 336 -26.75 4.77 -18.80
CA TYR A 336 -25.73 5.68 -18.25
C TYR A 336 -24.79 4.96 -17.28
N GLU A 337 -23.61 5.54 -17.06
CA GLU A 337 -22.58 4.96 -16.19
C GLU A 337 -22.96 5.07 -14.71
N LYS A 338 -23.13 3.92 -14.05
CA LYS A 338 -23.41 3.81 -12.61
C LYS A 338 -22.16 3.62 -11.77
N ALA A 339 -21.11 3.01 -12.33
CA ALA A 339 -19.86 2.85 -11.60
C ALA A 339 -18.65 2.98 -12.51
N ARG A 340 -17.65 3.72 -12.02
CA ARG A 340 -16.32 3.79 -12.64
C ARG A 340 -15.27 3.30 -11.66
N LEU A 341 -14.76 2.10 -11.94
CA LEU A 341 -13.94 1.29 -11.05
C LEU A 341 -12.52 1.21 -11.61
N ARG A 342 -11.55 1.83 -10.94
CA ARG A 342 -10.17 2.01 -11.45
C ARG A 342 -9.15 1.32 -10.55
N PHE A 343 -8.28 0.49 -11.11
CA PHE A 343 -7.25 -0.28 -10.38
C PHE A 343 -5.83 0.12 -10.79
N ALA A 344 -5.05 0.59 -9.82
CA ALA A 344 -3.77 1.25 -10.06
C ALA A 344 -2.73 0.96 -8.95
N HIS A 345 -1.91 1.95 -8.60
CA HIS A 345 -0.76 1.81 -7.71
C HIS A 345 -0.80 2.77 -6.52
N ALA A 346 0.10 2.59 -5.56
CA ALA A 346 0.29 3.57 -4.48
C ALA A 346 0.68 4.95 -5.04
N GLU A 347 1.47 4.95 -6.12
CA GLU A 347 1.85 6.11 -6.92
C GLU A 347 0.66 6.80 -7.63
N THR A 348 -0.52 6.19 -7.61
CA THR A 348 -1.78 6.80 -8.09
C THR A 348 -2.64 7.24 -6.91
N VAL A 349 -2.87 6.33 -5.95
CA VAL A 349 -3.83 6.55 -4.84
C VAL A 349 -3.33 7.62 -3.88
N VAL A 350 -2.05 7.62 -3.50
CA VAL A 350 -1.50 8.59 -2.54
C VAL A 350 -1.53 10.03 -3.11
N PRO A 351 -1.05 10.29 -4.34
CA PRO A 351 -1.23 11.60 -4.96
C PRO A 351 -2.69 12.00 -5.11
N PHE A 352 -3.57 11.06 -5.45
CA PHE A 352 -4.98 11.35 -5.65
C PHE A 352 -5.69 11.72 -4.34
N SER A 353 -5.41 11.02 -3.23
CA SER A 353 -5.92 11.42 -1.91
C SER A 353 -5.42 12.81 -1.53
N CYS A 354 -4.16 13.14 -1.85
CA CYS A 354 -3.64 14.47 -1.61
C CYS A 354 -4.38 15.55 -2.39
N LEU A 355 -4.70 15.26 -3.66
CA LEU A 355 -5.42 16.16 -4.56
C LEU A 355 -6.88 16.37 -4.13
N LEU A 356 -7.49 15.37 -3.48
CA LEU A 356 -8.81 15.47 -2.86
C LEU A 356 -8.80 16.26 -1.53
N GLY A 357 -7.63 16.68 -1.05
CA GLY A 357 -7.49 17.40 0.21
C GLY A 357 -7.59 16.52 1.46
N LEU A 358 -7.56 15.19 1.32
CA LEU A 358 -7.68 14.27 2.44
C LEU A 358 -6.39 14.24 3.26
N PHE A 359 -6.50 14.14 4.58
CA PHE A 359 -5.36 14.04 5.51
C PHE A 359 -4.44 15.27 5.51
N LEU A 360 -4.88 16.40 4.94
CA LEU A 360 -4.36 17.71 5.33
C LEU A 360 -4.97 18.05 6.68
N GLU A 361 -4.15 18.12 7.72
CA GLU A 361 -4.51 18.88 8.90
C GLU A 361 -4.59 20.36 8.50
N GLN A 362 -5.78 20.82 8.12
CA GLN A 362 -6.04 22.23 8.01
C GLN A 362 -6.43 22.75 9.38
N SER A 363 -5.72 23.77 9.84
CA SER A 363 -6.30 24.82 10.67
C SER A 363 -7.50 25.43 9.92
N GLY A 364 -8.67 24.81 10.03
CA GLY A 364 -9.96 25.50 10.08
C GLY A 364 -10.61 26.09 8.83
N GLU A 365 -10.26 25.73 7.58
CA GLU A 365 -11.03 26.24 6.42
C GLU A 365 -11.30 25.16 5.36
N CYS A 366 -12.47 24.52 5.47
CA CYS A 366 -13.05 23.70 4.39
C CYS A 366 -13.15 24.52 3.09
N PHE A 367 -12.54 24.02 2.02
CA PHE A 367 -12.86 24.43 0.66
C PHE A 367 -14.09 23.65 0.18
N CYS A 368 -15.22 24.34 0.07
CA CYS A 368 -16.35 23.93 -0.75
C CYS A 368 -16.31 24.66 -2.09
#